data_AF-A0A2S2QH46-F1
#
_entry.id   AF-A0A2S2QH46-F1
#
_cell.length_a   1.000
_cell.length_b   1.000
_cell.length_c   1.000
_cell.angle_alpha   90.00
_cell.angle_beta   90.00
_cell.angle_gamma   90.00
#
_symmetry.space_group_name_H-M   'P 1'
#
loop_
_entity.id
_entity.type
_entity.pdbx_description
1 polymer ?
#
loop_
_entity_poly.entity_id
_entity_poly.type
_entity_poly.pdbx_seq_one_letter_code
_entity_poly.pdbx_strand_id
1 'polypeptide(L)'
;MASSRPKKFNSSFVKKFNFKDNRFKLQPDRKGFLCTCSFGEKDCQKEAINLLREYSEEKDNLLEDNTGTVEESTDIMDSMDNELQNLSNKDNSDWKKFTPLATGVGNCLFIGTTIEDPCELMYKILEDIENTKVQKTKFLLRMIPISITCKANLQSITTAFIDLFAKHFSSEPTTFAIMFNHRYNNSVKRDQIINELANQVASLGEHSVDLSGGAKKTIIVEVVKSVCCLSVVENYRRFCKFNLLSVCGRPEKRTAEGENGDSESSGSSPKVKKQEDEQVNTEETEKEHCESIEREKEIP
;
A
#
# COMPACT_ATOMS: atom_id res chain seq x y z
N MET A 1 -58.98 -6.18 -20.71
CA MET A 1 -57.55 -6.24 -21.10
C MET A 1 -56.81 -5.11 -20.40
N ALA A 2 -56.12 -5.40 -19.30
CA ALA A 2 -55.28 -4.44 -18.60
C ALA A 2 -53.85 -5.01 -18.56
N SER A 3 -52.95 -4.41 -19.35
CA SER A 3 -51.56 -4.81 -19.47
C SER A 3 -50.76 -4.31 -18.26
N SER A 4 -50.29 -5.22 -17.41
CA SER A 4 -49.39 -4.94 -16.31
C SER A 4 -47.96 -4.66 -16.83
N ARG A 5 -47.41 -3.50 -16.49
CA ARG A 5 -45.98 -3.18 -16.70
C ARG A 5 -45.13 -3.88 -15.63
N PRO A 6 -43.95 -4.42 -15.96
CA PRO A 6 -43.08 -5.03 -14.95
C PRO A 6 -42.42 -3.95 -14.07
N LYS A 7 -42.44 -4.18 -12.76
CA LYS A 7 -41.78 -3.34 -11.75
C LYS A 7 -40.26 -3.49 -11.91
N LYS A 8 -39.57 -2.38 -12.13
CA LYS A 8 -38.10 -2.32 -12.12
C LYS A 8 -37.60 -2.67 -10.72
N PHE A 9 -36.73 -3.69 -10.65
CA PHE A 9 -35.97 -4.02 -9.45
C PHE A 9 -35.08 -2.83 -9.07
N ASN A 10 -35.26 -2.29 -7.86
CA ASN A 10 -34.38 -1.28 -7.29
C ASN A 10 -33.07 -1.97 -6.85
N SER A 11 -31.96 -1.61 -7.48
CA SER A 11 -30.62 -1.98 -7.02
C SER A 11 -30.35 -1.34 -5.67
N SER A 12 -30.09 -2.17 -4.66
CA SER A 12 -29.77 -1.78 -3.29
C SER A 12 -28.54 -0.87 -3.20
N PHE A 13 -28.73 0.18 -2.39
CA PHE A 13 -27.78 1.10 -1.76
C PHE A 13 -26.27 0.81 -1.89
N VAL A 14 -25.65 1.26 -2.98
CA VAL A 14 -24.24 1.68 -2.94
C VAL A 14 -24.24 3.13 -2.44
N LYS A 15 -23.93 3.34 -1.15
CA LYS A 15 -23.70 4.70 -0.62
C LYS A 15 -22.58 5.35 -1.45
N LYS A 16 -22.94 6.29 -2.32
CA LYS A 16 -21.96 7.10 -3.05
C LYS A 16 -21.20 7.95 -2.05
N PHE A 17 -19.94 7.62 -1.79
CA PHE A 17 -19.05 8.45 -0.99
C PHE A 17 -18.88 9.80 -1.70
N ASN A 18 -19.43 10.85 -1.11
CA ASN A 18 -19.30 12.20 -1.61
C ASN A 18 -17.99 12.79 -1.08
N PHE A 19 -16.93 12.77 -1.88
CA PHE A 19 -15.60 13.28 -1.51
C PHE A 19 -15.53 14.80 -1.28
N LYS A 20 -16.64 15.53 -1.41
CA LYS A 20 -16.78 16.92 -0.94
C LYS A 20 -16.97 17.04 0.57
N ASP A 21 -17.30 15.94 1.24
CA ASP A 21 -17.42 15.90 2.69
C ASP A 21 -16.03 15.74 3.31
N ASN A 22 -15.64 16.71 4.15
CA ASN A 22 -14.35 16.74 4.84
C ASN A 22 -14.06 15.46 5.65
N ARG A 23 -15.09 14.68 6.01
CA ARG A 23 -14.94 13.39 6.70
C ARG A 23 -14.17 12.34 5.93
N PHE A 24 -14.18 12.41 4.60
CA PHE A 24 -13.46 11.46 3.74
C PHE A 24 -12.13 12.02 3.23
N LYS A 25 -11.61 13.10 3.82
CA LYS A 25 -10.29 13.62 3.46
C LYS A 25 -9.22 12.96 4.32
N LEU A 26 -8.05 12.68 3.74
CA LEU A 26 -6.89 12.22 4.49
C LEU A 26 -6.51 13.26 5.58
N GLN A 27 -6.44 12.80 6.82
CA GLN A 27 -6.08 13.59 8.00
C GLN A 27 -4.88 12.95 8.73
N PRO A 28 -4.15 13.72 9.55
CA PRO A 28 -3.19 13.19 10.51
C PRO A 28 -3.84 12.21 11.49
N ASP A 29 -3.01 11.41 12.16
CA ASP A 29 -3.36 10.46 13.23
C ASP A 29 -4.30 9.34 12.78
N ARG A 30 -4.09 8.84 11.56
CA ARG A 30 -4.79 7.70 10.99
C ARG A 30 -3.82 6.56 10.70
N LYS A 31 -4.31 5.33 10.86
CA LYS A 31 -3.65 4.11 10.37
C LYS A 31 -4.38 3.63 9.12
N GLY A 32 -3.70 2.87 8.26
CA GLY A 32 -4.35 2.39 7.05
C GLY A 32 -3.41 1.85 6.01
N PHE A 33 -3.85 1.93 4.76
CA PHE A 33 -3.13 1.46 3.59
C PHE A 33 -3.06 2.56 2.54
N LEU A 34 -1.86 2.89 2.11
CA LEU A 34 -1.64 3.80 0.99
C LEU A 34 -1.61 2.99 -0.31
N CYS A 35 -2.61 3.22 -1.15
CA CYS A 35 -2.84 2.48 -2.39
C CYS A 35 -2.49 3.36 -3.58
N THR A 36 -1.85 2.78 -4.59
CA THR A 36 -1.62 3.46 -5.87
C THR A 36 -2.11 2.61 -7.03
N CYS A 37 -2.59 3.28 -8.08
CA CYS A 37 -3.03 2.65 -9.32
C CYS A 37 -2.44 3.37 -10.53
N SER A 38 -2.58 2.78 -11.72
CA SER A 38 -2.21 3.46 -12.98
C SER A 38 -3.41 4.17 -13.61
N PHE A 39 -4.58 3.54 -13.53
CA PHE A 39 -5.85 4.03 -14.05
C PHE A 39 -7.00 3.40 -13.26
N GLY A 40 -8.22 3.93 -13.42
CA GLY A 40 -9.42 3.33 -12.83
C GLY A 40 -9.49 3.44 -11.30
N GLU A 41 -9.29 4.64 -10.76
CA GLU A 41 -9.28 4.89 -9.30
C GLU A 41 -10.46 4.28 -8.53
N LYS A 42 -11.67 4.35 -9.09
CA LYS A 42 -12.88 3.80 -8.45
C LYS A 42 -12.84 2.29 -8.33
N ASP A 43 -12.27 1.61 -9.32
CA ASP A 43 -12.19 0.15 -9.33
C ASP A 43 -10.99 -0.31 -8.51
N CYS A 44 -9.87 0.41 -8.54
CA CYS A 44 -8.78 0.23 -7.58
C CYS A 44 -9.27 0.34 -6.12
N GLN A 45 -10.11 1.33 -5.81
CA GLN A 45 -10.66 1.50 -4.47
C GLN A 45 -11.49 0.28 -4.05
N LYS A 46 -12.34 -0.24 -4.95
CA LYS A 46 -13.16 -1.44 -4.67
C LYS A 46 -12.28 -2.67 -4.50
N GLU A 47 -11.33 -2.89 -5.40
CA GLU A 47 -10.38 -4.01 -5.31
C GLU A 47 -9.63 -3.99 -3.99
N ALA A 48 -9.12 -2.82 -3.59
CA ALA A 48 -8.38 -2.67 -2.35
C ALA A 48 -9.23 -2.97 -1.11
N ILE A 49 -10.48 -2.49 -1.05
CA ILE A 49 -11.39 -2.79 0.07
C ILE A 49 -11.78 -4.27 0.10
N ASN A 50 -12.12 -4.85 -1.07
CA ASN A 50 -12.51 -6.24 -1.16
C ASN A 50 -11.37 -7.17 -0.76
N LEU A 51 -10.15 -6.88 -1.22
CA LEU A 51 -8.95 -7.62 -0.83
C LEU A 51 -8.71 -7.54 0.67
N LEU A 52 -8.75 -6.34 1.27
CA LEU A 52 -8.57 -6.20 2.70
C LEU A 52 -9.64 -6.94 3.52
N ARG A 53 -10.88 -6.98 3.02
CA ARG A 53 -11.97 -7.69 3.67
C ARG A 53 -11.79 -9.20 3.64
N GLU A 54 -11.51 -9.78 2.47
CA GLU A 54 -11.27 -11.21 2.27
C GLU A 54 -10.25 -11.74 3.29
N TYR A 55 -9.10 -11.07 3.42
CA TYR A 55 -8.05 -11.51 4.33
C TYR A 55 -8.33 -11.17 5.80
N SER A 56 -9.20 -10.20 6.08
CA SER A 56 -9.64 -9.91 7.46
C SER A 56 -10.63 -10.96 7.98
N GLU A 57 -11.55 -11.41 7.13
CA GLU A 57 -12.52 -12.47 7.47
C GLU A 57 -11.80 -13.81 7.69
N GLU A 58 -10.83 -14.14 6.83
CA GLU A 58 -9.99 -15.32 7.05
C GLU A 58 -9.19 -15.25 8.36
N LYS A 59 -8.76 -14.06 8.79
CA LYS A 59 -8.05 -13.90 10.07
C LYS A 59 -9.01 -14.14 11.24
N ASP A 60 -10.22 -13.62 11.17
CA ASP A 60 -11.22 -13.76 12.23
C ASP A 60 -11.72 -15.22 12.34
N ASN A 61 -11.94 -15.92 11.22
CA ASN A 61 -12.35 -17.33 11.22
C ASN A 61 -11.31 -18.26 11.88
N LEU A 62 -10.01 -18.00 11.69
CA LEU A 62 -8.94 -18.76 12.35
C LEU A 62 -8.90 -18.55 13.87
N LEU A 63 -9.44 -17.43 14.37
CA LEU A 63 -9.54 -17.14 15.81
C LEU A 63 -10.80 -17.76 16.42
N GLU A 64 -11.91 -17.78 15.69
CA GLU A 64 -13.17 -18.41 16.13
C GLU A 64 -13.04 -19.95 16.23
N ASP A 65 -12.34 -20.61 15.29
CA ASP A 65 -12.11 -22.06 15.33
C ASP A 65 -11.26 -22.53 16.52
N ASN A 66 -10.48 -21.63 17.15
CA ASN A 66 -9.66 -21.95 18.32
C ASN A 66 -10.38 -21.74 19.67
N THR A 67 -11.62 -21.22 19.67
CA THR A 67 -12.34 -20.85 20.91
C THR A 67 -13.71 -21.50 21.08
N GLY A 68 -14.09 -22.45 20.23
CA GLY A 68 -15.37 -23.16 20.31
C GLY A 68 -15.38 -24.33 21.30
N THR A 69 -15.54 -24.08 22.60
CA THR A 69 -16.12 -25.08 23.51
C THR A 69 -17.60 -25.25 23.19
N VAL A 70 -17.97 -26.48 22.81
CA VAL A 70 -19.34 -26.91 22.49
C VAL A 70 -20.21 -26.84 23.74
N GLU A 71 -21.08 -25.84 23.85
CA GLU A 71 -22.27 -25.92 24.70
C GLU A 71 -23.49 -26.17 23.81
N GLU A 72 -24.04 -27.37 23.96
CA GLU A 72 -25.24 -27.86 23.31
C GLU A 72 -26.47 -27.17 23.94
N SER A 73 -26.94 -26.08 23.36
CA SER A 73 -28.24 -25.50 23.69
C SER A 73 -29.25 -25.80 22.59
N THR A 74 -30.21 -26.62 22.97
CA THR A 74 -31.43 -26.97 22.23
C THR A 74 -32.27 -25.72 21.95
N ASP A 75 -32.24 -25.21 20.71
CA ASP A 75 -33.38 -24.60 20.00
C ASP A 75 -32.92 -24.11 18.61
N ILE A 76 -33.25 -24.87 17.57
CA ILE A 76 -32.76 -24.66 16.19
C ILE A 76 -33.19 -23.29 15.64
N MET A 77 -34.36 -22.80 16.05
CA MET A 77 -34.89 -21.50 15.60
C MET A 77 -34.16 -20.33 16.26
N ASP A 78 -33.82 -20.44 17.55
CA ASP A 78 -33.04 -19.44 18.27
C ASP A 78 -31.57 -19.44 17.81
N SER A 79 -31.01 -20.60 17.45
CA SER A 79 -29.70 -20.69 16.79
C SER A 79 -29.71 -19.99 15.43
N MET A 80 -30.76 -20.18 14.62
CA MET A 80 -30.88 -19.51 13.32
C MET A 80 -31.03 -17.98 13.45
N ASP A 81 -31.83 -17.50 14.40
CA ASP A 81 -31.99 -16.07 14.62
C ASP A 81 -30.71 -15.43 15.18
N ASN A 82 -29.98 -16.14 16.05
CA ASN A 82 -28.66 -15.72 16.52
C ASN A 82 -27.63 -15.68 15.37
N GLU A 83 -27.65 -16.67 14.46
CA GLU A 83 -26.80 -16.69 13.27
C GLU A 83 -27.13 -15.51 12.33
N LEU A 84 -28.41 -15.23 12.07
CA LEU A 84 -28.84 -14.10 11.24
C LEU A 84 -28.45 -12.74 11.86
N GLN A 85 -28.59 -12.60 13.18
CA GLN A 85 -28.16 -11.39 13.88
C GLN A 85 -26.64 -11.24 13.89
N ASN A 86 -25.89 -12.34 14.08
CA ASN A 86 -24.44 -12.34 13.99
C ASN A 86 -23.96 -11.96 12.59
N LEU A 87 -24.60 -12.46 11.52
CA LEU A 87 -24.29 -12.06 10.14
C LEU A 87 -24.56 -10.56 9.92
N SER A 88 -25.73 -10.06 10.33
CA SER A 88 -26.09 -8.64 10.20
C SER A 88 -25.16 -7.71 10.99
N ASN A 89 -24.66 -8.16 12.14
CA ASN A 89 -23.73 -7.40 12.97
C ASN A 89 -22.29 -7.47 12.45
N LYS A 90 -21.83 -8.64 11.97
CA LYS A 90 -20.52 -8.82 11.30
C LYS A 90 -20.44 -7.96 10.03
N ASP A 91 -21.45 -8.02 9.16
CA ASP A 91 -21.56 -7.17 7.97
C ASP A 91 -21.45 -5.66 8.29
N ASN A 92 -22.03 -5.23 9.42
CA ASN A 92 -21.98 -3.85 9.88
C ASN A 92 -20.67 -3.45 10.58
N SER A 93 -19.90 -4.41 11.09
CA SER A 93 -18.59 -4.17 11.69
C SER A 93 -17.50 -4.15 10.61
N ASP A 94 -17.55 -5.11 9.68
CA ASP A 94 -16.56 -5.26 8.62
C ASP A 94 -16.63 -4.13 7.59
N TRP A 95 -17.82 -3.59 7.31
CA TRP A 95 -17.93 -2.38 6.48
C TRP A 95 -17.35 -1.13 7.15
N LYS A 96 -17.20 -1.12 8.49
CA LYS A 96 -16.60 0.00 9.23
C LYS A 96 -15.09 -0.16 9.40
N LYS A 97 -14.55 -1.39 9.34
CA LYS A 97 -13.11 -1.68 9.51
C LYS A 97 -12.24 -0.96 8.49
N PHE A 98 -12.75 -0.76 7.27
CA PHE A 98 -12.01 -0.11 6.18
C PHE A 98 -12.79 1.06 5.60
N THR A 99 -12.25 2.27 5.77
CA THR A 99 -12.88 3.51 5.28
C THR A 99 -12.01 4.16 4.20
N PRO A 100 -12.51 4.34 2.98
CA PRO A 100 -11.77 5.06 1.94
C PRO A 100 -11.67 6.55 2.26
N LEU A 101 -10.45 7.08 2.19
CA LEU A 101 -10.12 8.50 2.36
C LEU A 101 -9.49 9.03 1.07
N ALA A 102 -10.03 10.14 0.57
CA ALA A 102 -9.46 10.92 -0.51
C ALA A 102 -8.20 11.66 -0.04
N THR A 103 -7.10 11.35 -0.71
CA THR A 103 -5.85 12.11 -0.64
C THR A 103 -5.93 13.42 -1.43
N GLY A 104 -6.84 13.47 -2.43
CA GLY A 104 -6.94 14.53 -3.43
C GLY A 104 -5.79 14.53 -4.43
N VAL A 105 -4.99 13.48 -4.48
CA VAL A 105 -3.94 13.25 -5.48
C VAL A 105 -4.43 12.16 -6.42
N GLY A 106 -4.32 12.40 -7.73
CA GLY A 106 -4.70 11.41 -8.73
C GLY A 106 -3.91 10.11 -8.56
N ASN A 107 -4.56 8.98 -8.78
CA ASN A 107 -4.01 7.64 -8.72
C ASN A 107 -3.40 7.24 -7.37
N CYS A 108 -3.75 7.95 -6.29
CA CYS A 108 -3.27 7.72 -4.94
C CYS A 108 -4.44 7.76 -3.96
N LEU A 109 -4.76 6.63 -3.35
CA LEU A 109 -5.91 6.45 -2.47
C LEU A 109 -5.41 6.03 -1.10
N PHE A 110 -6.12 6.44 -0.05
CA PHE A 110 -5.82 5.96 1.30
C PHE A 110 -7.02 5.21 1.84
N ILE A 111 -6.80 4.06 2.44
CA ILE A 111 -7.84 3.28 3.11
C ILE A 111 -7.52 3.31 4.60
N GLY A 112 -8.28 4.08 5.36
CA GLY A 112 -8.18 4.10 6.80
C GLY A 112 -8.66 2.78 7.39
N THR A 113 -7.96 2.29 8.41
CA THR A 113 -8.34 1.06 9.12
C THR A 113 -8.52 1.29 10.61
N THR A 114 -9.41 0.50 11.22
CA THR A 114 -9.53 0.40 12.68
C THR A 114 -8.70 -0.75 13.26
N ILE A 115 -8.02 -1.52 12.41
CA ILE A 115 -7.15 -2.64 12.82
C ILE A 115 -5.92 -2.11 13.56
N GLU A 116 -5.51 -2.80 14.62
CA GLU A 116 -4.39 -2.41 15.47
C GLU A 116 -3.05 -2.38 14.73
N ASP A 117 -2.75 -3.45 13.98
CA ASP A 117 -1.55 -3.58 13.14
C ASP A 117 -1.87 -3.84 11.65
N PRO A 118 -1.78 -2.81 10.78
CA PRO A 118 -1.98 -2.97 9.34
C PRO A 118 -0.86 -3.75 8.65
N CYS A 119 0.34 -3.86 9.26
CA CYS A 119 1.48 -4.52 8.62
C CYS A 119 1.28 -6.04 8.55
N GLU A 120 0.75 -6.65 9.61
CA GLU A 120 0.48 -8.09 9.65
C GLU A 120 -0.46 -8.54 8.54
N LEU A 121 -1.57 -7.81 8.37
CA LEU A 121 -2.54 -8.11 7.32
C LEU A 121 -1.90 -8.00 5.92
N MET A 122 -1.05 -7.01 5.73
CA MET A 122 -0.32 -6.85 4.48
C MET A 122 0.65 -7.99 4.21
N TYR A 123 1.42 -8.43 5.21
CA TYR A 123 2.33 -9.55 5.02
C TYR A 123 1.59 -10.82 4.64
N LYS A 124 0.45 -11.11 5.27
CA LYS A 124 -0.40 -12.25 4.90
C LYS A 124 -0.84 -12.18 3.43
N ILE A 125 -1.31 -11.01 2.98
CA ILE A 125 -1.71 -10.79 1.58
C ILE A 125 -0.53 -11.05 0.63
N LEU A 126 0.64 -10.48 0.94
CA LEU A 126 1.82 -10.59 0.10
C LEU A 126 2.38 -12.00 0.06
N GLU A 127 2.43 -12.69 1.19
CA GLU A 127 2.85 -14.08 1.30
C GLU A 127 1.91 -15.02 0.54
N ASP A 128 0.60 -14.81 0.65
CA ASP A 128 -0.38 -15.60 -0.11
C ASP A 128 -0.23 -15.39 -1.63
N ILE A 129 -0.06 -14.14 -2.08
CA ILE A 129 0.20 -13.85 -3.51
C ILE A 129 1.55 -14.46 -3.94
N GLU A 130 2.58 -14.39 -3.10
CA GLU A 130 3.89 -14.96 -3.38
C GLU A 130 3.83 -16.49 -3.46
N ASN A 131 3.04 -17.15 -2.62
CA ASN A 131 2.91 -18.61 -2.56
C ASN A 131 1.99 -19.16 -3.66
N THR A 132 0.82 -18.55 -3.85
CA THR A 132 -0.17 -19.01 -4.84
C THR A 132 0.19 -18.63 -6.27
N LYS A 133 0.98 -17.55 -6.46
CA LYS A 133 1.25 -16.94 -7.76
C LYS A 133 -0.03 -16.59 -8.54
N VAL A 134 -1.13 -16.33 -7.83
CA VAL A 134 -2.40 -15.91 -8.41
C VAL A 134 -2.56 -14.41 -8.30
N GLN A 135 -2.80 -13.76 -9.45
CA GLN A 135 -3.02 -12.33 -9.50
C GLN A 135 -4.40 -11.97 -8.94
N LYS A 136 -4.46 -11.44 -7.72
CA LYS A 136 -5.72 -11.03 -7.08
C LYS A 136 -6.21 -9.63 -7.48
N THR A 137 -5.34 -8.79 -8.02
CA THR A 137 -5.67 -7.38 -8.34
C THR A 137 -5.35 -7.03 -9.79
N LYS A 138 -6.11 -6.09 -10.39
CA LYS A 138 -5.84 -5.60 -11.75
C LYS A 138 -5.51 -4.11 -11.77
N PHE A 139 -6.23 -3.31 -10.99
CA PHE A 139 -6.08 -1.86 -10.93
C PHE A 139 -5.18 -1.44 -9.76
N LEU A 140 -5.25 -2.16 -8.64
CA LEU A 140 -4.39 -1.92 -7.49
C LEU A 140 -2.96 -2.38 -7.79
N LEU A 141 -2.06 -1.40 -7.94
CA LEU A 141 -0.66 -1.63 -8.28
C LEU A 141 0.18 -1.86 -7.03
N ARG A 142 0.12 -0.91 -6.09
CA ARG A 142 0.90 -0.95 -4.85
C ARG A 142 0.00 -0.68 -3.67
N MET A 143 0.21 -1.40 -2.58
CA MET A 143 -0.50 -1.19 -1.32
C MET A 143 0.53 -1.21 -0.18
N ILE A 144 0.76 -0.06 0.46
CA ILE A 144 1.73 0.09 1.54
C ILE A 144 0.98 0.19 2.87
N PRO A 145 1.29 -0.63 3.88
CA PRO A 145 0.70 -0.49 5.20
C PRO A 145 1.28 0.75 5.88
N ILE A 146 0.42 1.59 6.43
CA ILE A 146 0.76 2.85 7.10
C ILE A 146 0.37 2.74 8.56
N SER A 147 1.39 2.77 9.42
CA SER A 147 1.22 2.66 10.86
C SER A 147 0.70 3.94 11.49
N ILE A 148 1.09 5.11 10.96
CA ILE A 148 0.61 6.41 11.42
C ILE A 148 0.71 7.45 10.31
N THR A 149 -0.24 8.39 10.28
CA THR A 149 -0.15 9.60 9.46
C THR A 149 0.11 10.82 10.33
N CYS A 150 0.88 11.78 9.84
CA CYS A 150 1.15 13.03 10.56
C CYS A 150 1.11 14.23 9.62
N LYS A 151 1.25 15.45 10.14
CA LYS A 151 1.41 16.65 9.30
C LYS A 151 2.77 16.63 8.61
N ALA A 152 2.85 17.22 7.41
CA ALA A 152 4.06 17.29 6.59
C ALA A 152 5.10 18.31 7.09
N ASN A 153 5.57 18.11 8.33
CA ASN A 153 6.56 18.93 9.01
C ASN A 153 7.66 18.04 9.59
N LEU A 154 8.92 18.51 9.57
CA LEU A 154 10.06 17.77 10.11
C LEU A 154 9.83 17.31 11.56
N GLN A 155 9.43 18.21 12.44
CA GLN A 155 9.18 17.90 13.86
C GLN A 155 8.08 16.84 14.04
N SER A 156 6.96 16.97 13.33
CA SER A 156 5.86 16.01 13.44
C SER A 156 6.24 14.62 12.96
N ILE A 157 7.07 14.54 11.92
CA ILE A 157 7.57 13.26 11.37
C ILE A 157 8.52 12.62 12.39
N THR A 158 9.50 13.37 12.90
CA THR A 158 10.43 12.93 13.93
C THR A 158 9.70 12.39 15.16
N THR A 159 8.75 13.15 15.72
CA THR A 159 8.02 12.70 16.91
C THR A 159 7.21 11.42 16.65
N ALA A 160 6.55 11.32 15.50
CA ALA A 160 5.77 10.13 15.16
C ALA A 160 6.64 8.86 15.00
N PHE A 161 7.92 9.02 14.61
CA PHE A 161 8.83 7.90 14.50
C PHE A 161 9.41 7.42 15.83
N ILE A 162 9.38 8.21 16.90
CA ILE A 162 9.86 7.78 18.22
C ILE A 162 9.12 6.51 18.66
N ASP A 163 7.79 6.51 18.60
CA ASP A 163 6.96 5.37 18.99
C ASP A 163 7.15 4.17 18.04
N LEU A 164 7.30 4.43 16.74
CA LEU A 164 7.55 3.39 15.75
C LEU A 164 8.92 2.74 15.95
N PHE A 165 9.96 3.52 16.22
CA PHE A 165 11.29 2.99 16.43
C PHE A 165 11.38 2.21 17.74
N ALA A 166 10.70 2.65 18.80
CA ALA A 166 10.58 1.87 20.03
C ALA A 166 9.93 0.49 19.78
N LYS A 167 8.95 0.39 18.87
CA LYS A 167 8.35 -0.90 18.50
C LYS A 167 9.29 -1.77 17.66
N HIS A 168 10.01 -1.18 16.70
CA HIS A 168 10.72 -1.95 15.66
C HIS A 168 12.24 -2.07 15.86
N PHE A 169 12.90 -1.25 16.67
CA PHE A 169 14.36 -1.21 16.80
C PHE A 169 14.87 -1.56 18.21
N SER A 170 14.00 -1.92 19.16
CA SER A 170 14.39 -2.15 20.57
C SER A 170 15.13 -3.45 20.88
N SER A 171 15.21 -4.42 19.97
CA SER A 171 15.67 -5.78 20.30
C SER A 171 17.08 -6.08 19.78
N GLU A 172 17.26 -6.10 18.46
CA GLU A 172 18.46 -6.66 17.84
C GLU A 172 19.10 -5.72 16.81
N PRO A 173 20.45 -5.72 16.71
CA PRO A 173 21.18 -5.11 15.60
C PRO A 173 20.61 -5.55 14.25
N THR A 174 20.22 -4.58 13.44
CA THR A 174 19.52 -4.82 12.17
C THR A 174 19.98 -3.85 11.09
N THR A 175 19.85 -4.28 9.84
CA THR A 175 20.07 -3.42 8.68
C THR A 175 18.78 -2.67 8.35
N PHE A 176 18.91 -1.38 8.04
CA PHE A 176 17.77 -0.56 7.65
C PHE A 176 18.01 0.32 6.44
N ALA A 177 16.94 0.63 5.71
CA ALA A 177 16.93 1.61 4.63
C ALA A 177 15.83 2.65 4.88
N ILE A 178 16.04 3.89 4.43
CA ILE A 178 15.03 4.95 4.50
C ILE A 178 14.54 5.28 3.10
N MET A 179 13.26 5.06 2.85
CA MET A 179 12.58 5.34 1.59
C MET A 179 11.70 6.59 1.73
N PHE A 180 12.19 7.70 1.21
CA PHE A 180 11.43 8.95 1.11
C PHE A 180 10.78 9.09 -0.27
N ASN A 181 9.49 9.40 -0.30
CA ASN A 181 8.74 9.76 -1.50
C ASN A 181 7.80 10.93 -1.21
N HIS A 182 7.46 11.72 -2.22
CA HIS A 182 6.51 12.81 -2.07
C HIS A 182 5.59 12.94 -3.28
N ARG A 183 4.38 13.43 -3.06
CA ARG A 183 3.36 13.70 -4.07
C ARG A 183 2.71 15.03 -3.75
N TYR A 184 2.81 15.98 -4.69
CA TYR A 184 2.23 17.32 -4.53
C TYR A 184 2.69 18.04 -3.24
N ASN A 185 3.96 17.84 -2.86
CA ASN A 185 4.60 18.53 -1.73
C ASN A 185 6.02 18.94 -2.09
N ASN A 186 6.36 20.21 -1.90
CA ASN A 186 7.72 20.73 -2.12
C ASN A 186 8.32 21.34 -0.83
N SER A 187 7.64 21.19 0.31
CA SER A 187 8.03 21.84 1.57
C SER A 187 8.94 20.98 2.43
N VAL A 188 8.83 19.65 2.33
CA VAL A 188 9.63 18.71 3.12
C VAL A 188 10.91 18.35 2.36
N LYS A 189 12.07 18.71 2.91
CA LYS A 189 13.38 18.40 2.32
C LYS A 189 13.77 16.95 2.61
N ARG A 190 14.01 16.19 1.55
CA ARG A 190 14.40 14.77 1.59
C ARG A 190 15.59 14.53 2.52
N ASP A 191 16.71 15.23 2.29
CA ASP A 191 17.97 14.95 3.00
C ASP A 191 17.88 15.26 4.49
N GLN A 192 17.13 16.30 4.85
CA GLN A 192 16.90 16.63 6.26
C GLN A 192 16.15 15.52 6.98
N ILE A 193 15.12 14.94 6.35
CA ILE A 193 14.37 13.82 6.93
C ILE A 193 15.24 12.57 7.03
N ILE A 194 15.98 12.24 5.96
CA ILE A 194 16.83 11.04 5.95
C ILE A 194 17.89 11.11 7.05
N ASN A 195 18.59 12.25 7.17
CA ASN A 195 19.63 12.44 8.17
C ASN A 195 19.06 12.37 9.59
N GLU A 196 17.94 13.05 9.84
CA GLU A 196 17.32 13.09 11.16
C GLU A 196 16.84 11.70 11.61
N LEU A 197 16.19 10.95 10.72
CA LEU A 197 15.72 9.60 11.03
C LEU A 197 16.88 8.61 11.18
N ALA A 198 17.93 8.73 10.36
CA ALA A 198 19.13 7.90 10.50
C ALA A 198 19.82 8.14 11.84
N ASN A 199 19.94 9.39 12.28
CA ASN A 199 20.52 9.75 13.59
C ASN A 199 19.68 9.19 14.74
N GLN A 200 18.35 9.24 14.65
CA GLN A 200 17.47 8.66 15.66
C GLN A 200 17.62 7.14 15.76
N VAL A 201 17.66 6.43 14.63
CA VAL A 201 17.88 4.99 14.63
C VAL A 201 19.26 4.64 15.19
N ALA A 202 20.31 5.38 14.81
CA ALA A 202 21.66 5.20 15.35
C ALA A 202 21.74 5.45 16.86
N SER A 203 20.89 6.31 17.41
CA SER A 203 20.84 6.58 18.86
C SER A 203 20.20 5.46 19.68
N LEU A 204 19.45 4.56 19.04
CA LEU A 204 18.72 3.46 19.70
C LEU A 204 19.55 2.18 19.83
N GLY A 205 20.63 2.03 19.05
CA GLY A 205 21.49 0.85 19.10
C GLY A 205 22.39 0.70 17.88
N GLU A 206 23.05 -0.45 17.78
CA GLU A 206 23.94 -0.80 16.67
C GLU A 206 23.15 -1.23 15.43
N HIS A 207 22.57 -0.26 14.73
CA HIS A 207 21.88 -0.48 13.45
C HIS A 207 22.71 0.07 12.29
N SER A 208 22.81 -0.70 11.21
CA SER A 208 23.59 -0.30 10.03
C SER A 208 22.68 0.10 8.87
N VAL A 209 23.01 1.19 8.18
CA VAL A 209 22.30 1.60 6.97
C VAL A 209 22.69 0.69 5.82
N ASP A 210 21.71 0.13 5.12
CA ASP A 210 21.92 -0.64 3.89
C ASP A 210 21.09 -0.06 2.74
N LEU A 211 21.79 0.56 1.78
CA LEU A 211 21.20 1.12 0.56
C LEU A 211 21.28 0.16 -0.65
N SER A 212 21.98 -0.97 -0.51
CA SER A 212 22.11 -1.99 -1.57
C SER A 212 20.79 -2.72 -1.84
N GLY A 213 19.82 -2.56 -0.93
CA GLY A 213 18.47 -3.10 -1.00
C GLY A 213 18.30 -4.46 -0.31
N GLY A 214 19.30 -4.91 0.46
CA GLY A 214 19.22 -6.10 1.33
C GLY A 214 18.73 -5.78 2.76
N ALA A 215 18.29 -4.55 3.02
CA ALA A 215 17.88 -4.11 4.35
C ALA A 215 16.72 -4.95 4.89
N LYS A 216 16.87 -5.47 6.12
CA LYS A 216 15.83 -6.23 6.81
C LYS A 216 14.61 -5.36 7.09
N LYS A 217 14.84 -4.14 7.55
CA LYS A 217 13.81 -3.14 7.86
C LYS A 217 13.88 -1.97 6.89
N THR A 218 12.75 -1.42 6.52
CA THR A 218 12.66 -0.25 5.65
C THR A 218 11.70 0.75 6.27
N ILE A 219 12.22 1.94 6.53
CA ILE A 219 11.46 3.09 7.03
C ILE A 219 10.87 3.79 5.82
N ILE A 220 9.55 3.83 5.71
CA ILE A 220 8.83 4.47 4.61
C ILE A 220 8.30 5.82 5.08
N VAL A 221 8.63 6.86 4.33
CA VAL A 221 8.10 8.21 4.48
C VAL A 221 7.48 8.62 3.15
N GLU A 222 6.16 8.59 3.05
CA GLU A 222 5.45 9.05 1.85
C GLU A 222 4.64 10.31 2.15
N VAL A 223 5.06 11.44 1.58
CA VAL A 223 4.37 12.73 1.76
C VAL A 223 3.31 12.89 0.68
N VAL A 224 2.06 13.11 1.06
CA VAL A 224 0.94 13.35 0.15
C VAL A 224 0.28 14.68 0.51
N LYS A 225 0.53 15.71 -0.32
CA LYS A 225 0.15 17.10 -0.05
C LYS A 225 0.66 17.59 1.31
N SER A 226 -0.23 17.74 2.29
CA SER A 226 0.08 18.27 3.63
C SER A 226 0.17 17.18 4.70
N VAL A 227 0.04 15.90 4.32
CA VAL A 227 0.05 14.75 5.25
C VAL A 227 1.20 13.82 4.89
N CYS A 228 1.89 13.29 5.89
CA CYS A 228 2.87 12.23 5.73
C CYS A 228 2.28 10.90 6.17
N CYS A 229 2.53 9.86 5.39
CA CYS A 229 2.21 8.48 5.69
C CYS A 229 3.51 7.76 6.10
N LEU A 230 3.57 7.30 7.34
CA LEU A 230 4.76 6.76 7.97
C LEU A 230 4.58 5.28 8.30
N SER A 231 5.62 4.49 8.05
CA SER A 231 5.61 3.05 8.25
C SER A 231 7.02 2.51 8.43
N VAL A 232 7.14 1.40 9.17
CA VAL A 232 8.35 0.58 9.21
C VAL A 232 7.93 -0.81 8.78
N VAL A 233 8.49 -1.26 7.66
CA VAL A 233 8.17 -2.56 7.06
C VAL A 233 9.39 -3.43 6.94
N GLU A 234 9.17 -4.72 6.79
CA GLU A 234 10.20 -5.73 6.60
C GLU A 234 10.16 -6.26 5.17
N ASN A 235 11.28 -6.81 4.70
CA ASN A 235 11.36 -7.51 3.42
C ASN A 235 10.88 -6.67 2.21
N TYR A 236 11.10 -5.35 2.26
CA TYR A 236 10.58 -4.40 1.26
C TYR A 236 10.98 -4.74 -0.17
N ARG A 237 12.22 -5.20 -0.39
CA ARG A 237 12.69 -5.61 -1.71
C ARG A 237 12.13 -6.97 -2.14
N ARG A 238 12.05 -7.95 -1.22
CA ARG A 238 11.45 -9.28 -1.50
C ARG A 238 10.02 -9.11 -2.01
N PHE A 239 9.23 -8.28 -1.35
CA PHE A 239 7.87 -7.97 -1.78
C PHE A 239 7.78 -6.90 -2.88
N CYS A 240 8.81 -6.75 -3.73
CA CYS A 240 8.81 -5.86 -4.88
C CYS A 240 8.35 -4.42 -4.59
N LYS A 241 8.79 -3.83 -3.47
CA LYS A 241 8.33 -2.51 -3.01
C LYS A 241 6.80 -2.45 -2.80
N PHE A 242 6.23 -3.55 -2.33
CA PHE A 242 4.79 -3.76 -2.07
C PHE A 242 3.92 -3.61 -3.33
N ASN A 243 4.51 -3.86 -4.51
CA ASN A 243 3.77 -3.88 -5.78
C ASN A 243 3.12 -5.25 -5.97
N LEU A 244 1.81 -5.31 -5.75
CA LEU A 244 1.02 -6.55 -5.80
C LEU A 244 1.09 -7.24 -7.16
N LEU A 245 1.17 -6.46 -8.25
CA LEU A 245 1.31 -7.03 -9.60
C LEU A 245 2.70 -7.65 -9.82
N SER A 246 3.73 -7.10 -9.17
CA SER A 246 5.11 -7.58 -9.34
C SER A 246 5.41 -8.79 -8.47
N VAL A 247 4.79 -8.89 -7.28
CA VAL A 247 4.97 -10.02 -6.35
C VAL A 247 4.42 -11.33 -6.92
N CYS A 248 3.31 -11.28 -7.65
CA CYS A 248 2.77 -12.44 -8.36
C CYS A 248 3.73 -12.99 -9.42
N GLY A 249 4.74 -12.21 -9.83
CA GLY A 249 5.57 -12.50 -10.99
C GLY A 249 4.83 -12.22 -12.30
N ARG A 250 5.56 -12.17 -13.42
CA ARG A 250 4.90 -12.27 -14.72
C ARG A 250 4.36 -13.70 -14.84
N PRO A 251 3.11 -13.93 -15.30
CA PRO A 251 2.72 -15.27 -15.68
C PRO A 251 3.77 -15.77 -16.68
N GLU A 252 4.33 -16.96 -16.44
CA GLU A 252 5.13 -17.64 -17.45
C GLU A 252 4.32 -17.56 -18.74
N LYS A 253 4.92 -16.97 -19.78
CA LYS A 253 4.35 -17.06 -21.12
C LYS A 253 4.09 -18.55 -21.30
N ARG A 254 2.83 -18.94 -21.47
CA ARG A 254 2.50 -20.26 -21.98
C ARG A 254 3.31 -20.38 -23.26
N THR A 255 4.37 -21.18 -23.22
CA THR A 255 5.13 -21.57 -24.40
C THR A 255 4.15 -22.36 -25.25
N ALA A 256 3.49 -21.67 -26.16
CA ALA A 256 2.96 -22.32 -27.34
C ALA A 256 4.19 -22.74 -28.15
N GLU A 257 4.50 -24.03 -28.08
CA GLU A 257 5.37 -24.68 -29.05
C GLU A 257 4.81 -24.41 -30.45
N GLY A 258 5.68 -23.97 -31.35
CA GLY A 258 5.34 -23.60 -32.72
C GLY A 258 6.52 -22.92 -33.40
N GLU A 259 7.46 -23.73 -33.88
CA GLU A 259 8.53 -23.34 -34.79
C GLU A 259 7.96 -22.75 -36.10
N ASN A 260 8.40 -21.55 -36.49
CA ASN A 260 9.19 -21.31 -37.72
C ASN A 260 9.20 -19.82 -38.14
N GLY A 261 10.40 -19.35 -38.51
CA GLY A 261 10.58 -18.45 -39.65
C GLY A 261 11.00 -17.01 -39.36
N ASP A 262 12.29 -16.74 -39.52
CA ASP A 262 12.90 -15.41 -39.66
C ASP A 262 12.22 -14.51 -40.71
N SER A 263 12.10 -13.21 -40.42
CA SER A 263 12.42 -12.13 -41.38
C SER A 263 12.47 -10.76 -40.70
N GLU A 264 13.39 -9.94 -41.22
CA GLU A 264 13.92 -8.69 -40.70
C GLU A 264 12.95 -7.49 -40.67
N SER A 265 13.30 -6.53 -39.79
CA SER A 265 13.21 -5.07 -39.91
C SER A 265 11.92 -4.41 -40.42
N SER A 266 11.40 -3.46 -39.63
CA SER A 266 11.34 -2.03 -39.98
C SER A 266 10.34 -1.30 -39.09
N GLY A 267 10.72 -0.10 -38.69
CA GLY A 267 9.92 0.74 -37.82
C GLY A 267 8.65 1.27 -38.47
N SER A 268 7.66 1.56 -37.64
CA SER A 268 6.71 2.62 -37.91
C SER A 268 6.13 3.12 -36.59
N SER A 269 6.66 4.24 -36.13
CA SER A 269 5.95 5.12 -35.21
C SER A 269 4.86 5.87 -35.98
N PRO A 270 3.59 5.89 -35.53
CA PRO A 270 2.65 6.89 -36.00
C PRO A 270 2.86 8.21 -35.23
N LYS A 271 3.44 9.21 -35.90
CA LYS A 271 3.37 10.63 -35.50
C LYS A 271 1.91 11.09 -35.52
N VAL A 272 1.38 11.63 -34.41
CA VAL A 272 0.43 12.75 -34.44
C VAL A 272 0.68 13.72 -33.28
N LYS A 273 1.23 14.89 -33.67
CA LYS A 273 1.09 16.27 -33.19
C LYS A 273 1.40 16.65 -31.73
N LYS A 274 2.50 17.42 -31.63
CA LYS A 274 2.88 18.36 -30.56
C LYS A 274 1.70 19.25 -30.11
N GLN A 275 1.53 19.37 -28.80
CA GLN A 275 1.32 20.64 -28.12
C GLN A 275 2.39 20.75 -27.04
N GLU A 276 3.02 21.92 -26.98
CA GLU A 276 4.09 22.29 -26.07
C GLU A 276 3.55 22.39 -24.64
N ASP A 277 4.30 21.85 -23.68
CA ASP A 277 4.44 22.45 -22.34
C ASP A 277 5.72 21.89 -21.68
N GLU A 278 6.51 22.80 -21.13
CA GLU A 278 7.81 22.59 -20.51
C GLU A 278 7.73 21.64 -19.30
N GLN A 279 8.60 20.63 -19.26
CA GLN A 279 9.14 20.09 -18.02
C GLN A 279 10.51 19.45 -18.28
N VAL A 280 11.51 20.00 -17.59
CA VAL A 280 12.92 19.60 -17.62
C VAL A 280 13.07 18.20 -17.04
N ASN A 281 13.67 17.34 -17.86
CA ASN A 281 14.11 15.99 -17.56
C ASN A 281 15.35 16.07 -16.65
N THR A 282 15.33 15.44 -15.47
CA THR A 282 16.54 15.27 -14.63
C THR A 282 16.77 13.78 -14.43
N GLU A 283 17.19 13.12 -15.52
CA GLU A 283 17.81 11.80 -15.51
C GLU A 283 19.08 11.91 -16.36
N GLU A 284 20.06 12.68 -15.89
CA GLU A 284 21.41 12.76 -16.46
C GLU A 284 22.32 13.58 -15.51
N THR A 285 22.57 13.08 -14.29
CA THR A 285 23.63 13.67 -13.42
C THR A 285 24.25 12.69 -12.42
N GLU A 286 24.20 11.39 -12.68
CA GLU A 286 24.84 10.37 -11.81
C GLU A 286 26.03 9.65 -12.46
N LYS A 287 26.56 10.17 -13.59
CA LYS A 287 27.78 9.62 -14.21
C LYS A 287 28.99 10.54 -14.23
N GLU A 288 28.87 11.83 -13.86
CA GLU A 288 30.03 12.74 -13.87
C GLU A 288 30.62 13.04 -12.48
N HIS A 289 29.97 12.62 -11.39
CA HIS A 289 30.51 12.88 -10.03
C HIS A 289 31.42 11.77 -9.48
N CYS A 290 31.65 10.69 -10.24
CA CYS A 290 32.54 9.60 -9.82
C CYS A 290 33.99 9.73 -10.34
N GLU A 291 34.24 10.58 -11.36
CA GLU A 291 35.59 10.76 -11.94
C GLU A 291 36.38 11.97 -11.41
N SER A 292 35.81 12.73 -10.46
CA SER A 292 36.46 13.90 -9.87
C SER A 292 37.02 13.67 -8.45
N ILE A 293 36.68 12.55 -7.80
CA ILE A 293 37.14 12.26 -6.43
C ILE A 293 38.40 11.35 -6.42
N GLU A 294 38.73 10.68 -7.51
CA GLU A 294 39.94 9.84 -7.61
C GLU A 294 41.19 10.60 -8.11
N ARG A 295 41.09 11.90 -8.45
CA ARG A 295 42.24 12.70 -8.92
C ARG A 295 42.92 13.60 -7.88
N GLU A 296 42.48 13.59 -6.63
CA GLU A 296 43.14 14.34 -5.53
C GLU A 296 43.91 13.46 -4.53
N LYS A 297 44.10 12.16 -4.81
CA LYS A 297 44.90 11.25 -3.97
C LYS A 297 46.17 10.69 -4.60
N GLU A 298 46.51 11.08 -5.83
CA GLU A 298 47.81 10.76 -6.41
C GLU A 298 48.43 12.04 -6.98
N ILE A 299 49.50 12.49 -6.33
CA ILE A 299 50.77 13.03 -6.85
C ILE A 299 51.50 13.67 -5.64
N PRO A 300 52.81 13.44 -5.47
CA PRO A 300 53.47 13.24 -4.18
C PRO A 300 53.75 14.51 -3.35
#